data_AF-A0A918ITC9-F1
#
_entry.id   AF-A0A918ITC9-F1
#
_cell.length_a   1.000
_cell.length_b   1.000
_cell.length_c   1.000
_cell.angle_alpha   90.00
_cell.angle_beta   90.00
_cell.angle_gamma   90.00
#
_symmetry.space_group_name_H-M   'P 1'
#
loop_
_entity.id
_entity.type
_entity.pdbx_description
1 polymer ?
#
loop_
_entity_poly.entity_id
_entity_poly.type
_entity_poly.pdbx_seq_one_letter_code
_entity_poly.pdbx_strand_id
1 'polypeptide(L)'
;MRNILLFVFLISLYSCDDGDLQIETINFDDSQIQFCGSTPTTESTVFFKIVNNEALILTLSSGTLINEEYEGEVQIPISGETKVTYRIFSDKVSKNYFCDAVPPITPTVTEEIEAQSGFVLITTTAKVEGETTSYEHTIKLSEISLVNKTNDQRITDLRINDFGTVTTK
;
A
#
# COMPACT_ATOMS: atom_id res chain seq x y z
N MET A 1 1.53 -26.37 -63.23
CA MET A 1 1.98 -26.02 -61.87
C MET A 1 1.57 -24.57 -61.60
N ARG A 2 0.29 -24.31 -61.28
CA ARG A 2 -0.25 -22.93 -61.17
C ARG A 2 -1.24 -22.77 -60.01
N ASN A 3 -1.24 -23.68 -59.04
CA ASN A 3 -2.23 -23.66 -57.95
C ASN A 3 -1.60 -23.79 -56.55
N ILE A 4 -0.26 -23.72 -56.43
CA ILE A 4 0.45 -23.90 -55.13
C ILE A 4 0.99 -22.56 -54.58
N LEU A 5 0.81 -21.46 -55.30
CA LEU A 5 1.29 -20.13 -54.87
C LEU A 5 0.30 -19.35 -54.00
N LEU A 6 -0.88 -19.92 -53.70
CA LEU A 6 -1.93 -19.24 -52.94
C LEU A 6 -2.04 -19.68 -51.47
N PHE A 7 -1.26 -20.69 -51.03
CA PHE A 7 -1.35 -21.23 -49.68
C PHE A 7 -0.28 -20.74 -48.69
N VAL A 8 0.71 -19.98 -49.17
CA VAL A 8 1.82 -19.50 -48.32
C VAL A 8 1.57 -18.10 -47.75
N PHE A 9 0.53 -17.40 -48.20
CA PHE A 9 0.24 -16.02 -47.76
C PHE A 9 -0.80 -15.91 -46.64
N LEU A 10 -1.36 -17.02 -46.15
CA LEU A 10 -2.41 -17.01 -45.10
C LEU A 10 -1.91 -17.30 -43.68
N ILE A 11 -0.62 -17.54 -43.46
CA ILE A 11 -0.09 -17.91 -42.13
C ILE A 11 0.65 -16.73 -41.45
N SER A 12 0.89 -15.64 -42.18
CA SER A 12 1.57 -14.43 -41.69
C SER A 12 0.66 -13.43 -40.96
N LEU A 13 -0.58 -13.79 -40.65
CA LEU A 13 -1.54 -12.97 -39.89
C LEU A 13 -1.91 -13.58 -38.53
N TYR A 14 -1.03 -14.41 -37.94
CA TYR A 14 -1.01 -14.47 -36.48
C TYR A 14 -0.42 -13.15 -36.00
N SER A 15 -1.31 -12.16 -35.86
CA SER A 15 -1.07 -10.95 -35.11
C SER A 15 -0.34 -11.32 -33.82
N CYS A 16 0.84 -10.74 -33.60
CA CYS A 16 1.29 -10.55 -32.23
C CYS A 16 0.19 -9.74 -31.56
N ASP A 17 -0.63 -10.44 -30.76
CA ASP A 17 -1.43 -9.80 -29.72
C ASP A 17 -0.39 -9.25 -28.74
N ASP A 18 0.08 -8.04 -29.03
CA ASP A 18 0.99 -7.29 -28.18
C ASP A 18 0.13 -6.91 -26.97
N GLY A 19 0.07 -7.84 -26.03
CA GLY A 19 -0.89 -7.86 -24.94
C GLY A 19 -0.98 -6.48 -24.33
N ASP A 20 -2.18 -5.91 -24.38
CA ASP A 20 -2.49 -4.58 -23.89
C ASP A 20 -1.94 -4.44 -22.47
N LEU A 21 -0.82 -3.71 -22.33
CA LEU A 21 -0.18 -3.49 -21.05
C LEU A 21 -1.06 -2.52 -20.28
N GLN A 22 -2.02 -3.06 -19.53
CA GLN A 22 -2.72 -2.29 -18.51
C GLN A 22 -1.71 -1.87 -17.45
N ILE A 23 -1.30 -0.61 -17.49
CA ILE A 23 -0.48 -0.01 -16.44
C ILE A 23 -1.42 0.26 -15.27
N GLU A 24 -1.33 -0.58 -14.24
CA GLU A 24 -1.95 -0.29 -12.94
C GLU A 24 -1.15 0.85 -12.27
N THR A 25 -1.81 1.99 -12.06
CA THR A 25 -1.26 3.11 -11.27
C THR A 25 -1.90 3.08 -9.89
N ILE A 26 -1.07 3.02 -8.85
CA ILE A 26 -1.54 3.14 -7.46
C ILE A 26 -1.17 4.53 -6.95
N ASN A 27 -2.17 5.31 -6.53
CA ASN A 27 -1.95 6.67 -6.04
C ASN A 27 -2.72 6.97 -4.76
N PHE A 28 -1.99 7.26 -3.70
CA PHE A 28 -2.55 7.65 -2.41
C PHE A 28 -2.00 8.99 -1.89
N ASP A 29 -1.29 9.77 -2.70
CA ASP A 29 -0.62 11.01 -2.24
C ASP A 29 -1.60 12.01 -1.60
N ASP A 30 -2.81 12.12 -2.14
CA ASP A 30 -3.85 13.04 -1.64
C ASP A 30 -4.68 12.47 -0.47
N SER A 31 -4.48 11.19 -0.11
CA SER A 31 -5.17 10.57 1.03
C SER A 31 -4.44 10.85 2.33
N GLN A 32 -5.20 11.07 3.41
CA GLN A 32 -4.66 11.14 4.76
C GLN A 32 -4.47 9.74 5.35
N ILE A 33 -3.48 9.58 6.22
CA ILE A 33 -3.29 8.39 7.04
C ILE A 33 -4.44 8.26 8.05
N GLN A 34 -4.91 7.04 8.25
CA GLN A 34 -5.99 6.68 9.17
C GLN A 34 -5.56 5.51 10.06
N PHE A 35 -6.15 5.46 11.24
CA PHE A 35 -5.94 4.41 12.26
C PHE A 35 -7.20 4.33 13.13
N CYS A 36 -7.37 3.22 13.84
CA CYS A 36 -8.52 3.04 14.72
C CYS A 36 -8.30 3.69 16.09
N GLY A 37 -9.37 4.21 16.70
CA GLY A 37 -9.30 5.03 17.90
C GLY A 37 -9.10 6.52 17.62
N SER A 38 -8.89 7.29 18.68
CA SER A 38 -8.74 8.75 18.63
C SER A 38 -7.29 9.21 18.51
N THR A 39 -6.35 8.44 19.04
CA THR A 39 -4.92 8.74 19.03
C THR A 39 -4.16 7.41 18.97
N PRO A 40 -3.17 7.26 18.08
CA PRO A 40 -2.34 6.07 18.06
C PRO A 40 -1.41 6.05 19.28
N THR A 41 -0.98 4.85 19.63
CA THR A 41 -0.01 4.58 20.69
C THR A 41 1.17 3.79 20.11
N THR A 42 2.19 3.52 20.92
CA THR A 42 3.30 2.63 20.55
C THR A 42 2.85 1.18 20.25
N GLU A 43 1.65 0.82 20.69
CA GLU A 43 1.01 -0.49 20.41
C GLU A 43 0.12 -0.46 19.15
N SER A 44 -0.04 0.70 18.50
CA SER A 44 -0.82 0.80 17.27
C SER A 44 -0.04 0.20 16.11
N THR A 45 -0.57 -0.89 15.56
CA THR A 45 0.11 -1.65 14.51
C THR A 45 -0.51 -1.46 13.13
N VAL A 46 -1.76 -1.03 13.02
CA VAL A 46 -2.45 -0.93 11.72
C VAL A 46 -2.78 0.52 11.37
N PHE A 47 -2.27 0.94 10.21
CA PHE A 47 -2.52 2.24 9.61
C PHE A 47 -2.97 2.05 8.16
N PHE A 48 -3.78 2.95 7.63
CA PHE A 48 -4.30 2.79 6.27
C PHE A 48 -4.62 4.13 5.61
N LYS A 49 -4.56 4.15 4.28
CA LYS A 49 -5.02 5.23 3.40
C LYS A 49 -6.17 4.68 2.56
N ILE A 50 -7.17 5.50 2.26
CA ILE A 50 -8.37 5.10 1.49
C ILE A 50 -8.62 6.11 0.39
N VAL A 51 -8.80 5.62 -0.84
CA VAL A 51 -9.25 6.40 -1.98
C VAL A 51 -10.37 5.62 -2.67
N ASN A 52 -11.59 6.15 -2.67
CA ASN A 52 -12.78 5.50 -3.25
C ASN A 52 -12.99 4.06 -2.73
N ASN A 53 -12.79 3.06 -3.59
CA ASN A 53 -12.93 1.63 -3.32
C ASN A 53 -11.56 0.93 -3.18
N GLU A 54 -10.50 1.67 -2.89
CA GLU A 54 -9.15 1.15 -2.72
C GLU A 54 -8.60 1.54 -1.35
N ALA A 55 -7.75 0.67 -0.79
CA ALA A 55 -7.00 0.97 0.42
C ALA A 55 -5.54 0.51 0.31
N LEU A 56 -4.64 1.33 0.86
CA LEU A 56 -3.27 0.96 1.13
C LEU A 56 -3.11 0.81 2.64
N ILE A 57 -2.79 -0.40 3.09
CA ILE A 57 -2.75 -0.80 4.49
C ILE A 57 -1.30 -1.04 4.86
N LEU A 58 -0.85 -0.42 5.95
CA LEU A 58 0.44 -0.64 6.58
C LEU A 58 0.19 -1.32 7.93
N THR A 59 0.76 -2.52 8.08
CA THR A 59 0.88 -3.18 9.38
C THR A 59 2.32 -3.08 9.84
N LEU A 60 2.54 -2.59 11.04
CA LEU A 60 3.84 -2.54 11.72
C LEU A 60 3.90 -3.61 12.79
N SER A 61 5.11 -4.09 13.10
CA SER A 61 5.34 -4.89 14.30
C SER A 61 5.02 -4.06 15.55
N SER A 62 4.59 -4.70 16.63
CA SER A 62 4.35 -3.97 17.88
C SER A 62 5.65 -3.35 18.41
N GLY A 63 5.56 -2.14 18.99
CA GLY A 63 6.71 -1.40 19.50
C GLY A 63 7.59 -0.78 18.42
N THR A 64 7.21 -0.84 17.13
CA THR A 64 7.91 -0.15 16.05
C THR A 64 7.88 1.37 16.23
N LEU A 65 6.74 1.92 16.67
CA LEU A 65 6.67 3.33 17.06
C LEU A 65 7.23 3.47 18.47
N ILE A 66 8.32 4.23 18.60
CA ILE A 66 8.99 4.48 19.87
C ILE A 66 8.87 5.96 20.26
N ASN A 67 8.48 6.21 21.50
CA ASN A 67 8.41 7.56 22.09
C ASN A 67 9.81 8.06 22.49
N GLU A 68 10.72 8.07 21.52
CA GLU A 68 12.08 8.53 21.66
C GLU A 68 12.48 9.26 20.38
N GLU A 69 12.99 10.48 20.54
CA GLU A 69 13.57 11.23 19.42
C GLU A 69 14.98 10.68 19.16
N TYR A 70 15.27 10.45 17.89
CA TYR A 70 16.59 10.02 17.43
C TYR A 70 16.97 10.77 16.16
N GLU A 71 18.27 10.94 15.93
CA GLU A 71 18.75 11.53 14.69
C GLU A 71 18.63 10.51 13.54
N GLY A 72 17.88 10.88 12.51
CA GLY A 72 17.79 10.13 11.26
C GLY A 72 16.50 9.32 11.09
N GLU A 73 16.61 8.25 10.31
CA GLU A 73 15.49 7.43 9.86
C GLU A 73 15.76 5.98 10.22
N VAL A 74 14.77 5.32 10.84
CA VAL A 74 14.78 3.89 11.08
C VAL A 74 14.19 3.20 9.86
N GLN A 75 14.99 2.33 9.25
CA GLN A 75 14.61 1.53 8.10
C GLN A 75 14.19 0.13 8.54
N ILE A 76 12.95 -0.25 8.23
CA ILE A 76 12.33 -1.51 8.63
C ILE A 76 11.96 -2.28 7.37
N PRO A 77 12.53 -3.48 7.15
CA PRO A 77 12.19 -4.27 5.97
C PRO A 77 10.76 -4.80 6.05
N ILE A 78 10.07 -4.80 4.92
CA ILE A 78 8.79 -5.50 4.77
C ILE A 78 9.06 -6.99 4.89
N SER A 79 8.78 -7.53 6.06
CA SER A 79 9.04 -8.91 6.44
C SER A 79 8.32 -9.24 7.75
N GLY A 80 7.94 -10.52 7.93
CA GLY A 80 7.29 -10.98 9.15
C GLY A 80 5.96 -10.26 9.41
N GLU A 81 5.90 -9.51 10.51
CA GLU A 81 4.71 -8.76 10.94
C GLU A 81 4.60 -7.38 10.28
N THR A 82 5.70 -6.84 9.73
CA THR A 82 5.67 -5.57 8.99
C THR A 82 5.27 -5.82 7.54
N LYS A 83 4.10 -5.29 7.14
CA LYS A 83 3.46 -5.56 5.86
C LYS A 83 2.90 -4.30 5.23
N VAL A 84 2.93 -4.25 3.91
CA VAL A 84 2.15 -3.30 3.11
C VAL A 84 1.21 -4.10 2.21
N THR A 85 -0.07 -3.78 2.25
CA THR A 85 -1.11 -4.47 1.49
C THR A 85 -1.94 -3.46 0.73
N TYR A 86 -2.00 -3.62 -0.59
CA TYR A 86 -2.94 -2.90 -1.44
C TYR A 86 -4.20 -3.75 -1.63
N ARG A 87 -5.38 -3.14 -1.49
CA ARG A 87 -6.66 -3.85 -1.50
C ARG A 87 -7.70 -3.07 -2.28
N ILE A 88 -8.45 -3.76 -3.14
CA ILE A 88 -9.58 -3.22 -3.90
C ILE A 88 -10.87 -3.85 -3.40
N PHE A 89 -11.91 -3.02 -3.32
CA PHE A 89 -13.23 -3.37 -2.82
C PHE A 89 -14.29 -3.25 -3.92
N SER A 90 -15.40 -3.98 -3.75
CA SER A 90 -16.54 -3.99 -4.68
C SER A 90 -17.36 -2.70 -4.72
N ASP A 91 -17.19 -1.83 -3.72
CA ASP A 91 -17.78 -0.49 -3.64
C ASP A 91 -16.88 0.40 -2.76
N LYS A 92 -17.24 1.68 -2.65
CA LYS A 92 -16.56 2.66 -1.81
C LYS A 92 -16.37 2.13 -0.39
N VAL A 93 -15.14 2.22 0.11
CA VAL A 93 -14.77 1.81 1.46
C VAL A 93 -14.65 3.04 2.37
N SER A 94 -14.87 2.84 3.66
CA SER A 94 -14.75 3.89 4.67
C SER A 94 -13.94 3.39 5.86
N LYS A 95 -13.52 4.31 6.74
CA LYS A 95 -12.78 4.00 7.97
C LYS A 95 -13.44 2.90 8.82
N ASN A 96 -14.77 2.90 8.87
CA ASN A 96 -15.56 1.94 9.64
C ASN A 96 -15.32 0.49 9.19
N TYR A 97 -14.96 0.26 7.93
CA TYR A 97 -14.60 -1.07 7.43
C TYR A 97 -13.45 -1.71 8.23
N PHE A 98 -12.49 -0.88 8.66
CA PHE A 98 -11.31 -1.32 9.40
C PHE A 98 -11.49 -1.23 10.91
N CYS A 99 -12.35 -0.33 11.39
CA CYS A 99 -12.39 0.06 12.80
C CYS A 99 -13.64 -0.35 13.58
N ASP A 100 -14.70 -0.81 12.91
CA ASP A 100 -15.89 -1.26 13.61
C ASP A 100 -15.61 -2.58 14.34
N ALA A 101 -16.12 -2.70 15.58
CA ALA A 101 -15.95 -3.91 16.39
C ALA A 101 -16.52 -5.17 15.71
N VAL A 102 -17.56 -4.98 14.88
CA VAL A 102 -18.08 -6.00 13.98
C VAL A 102 -17.82 -5.51 12.56
N PRO A 103 -16.85 -6.10 11.85
CA PRO A 103 -16.53 -5.68 10.49
C PRO A 103 -17.75 -5.80 9.57
N PRO A 104 -18.04 -4.78 8.75
CA PRO A 104 -19.12 -4.86 7.79
C PRO A 104 -18.81 -5.93 6.74
N ILE A 105 -19.87 -6.62 6.27
CA ILE A 105 -19.75 -7.62 5.18
C ILE A 105 -19.71 -6.99 3.78
N THR A 106 -19.94 -5.67 3.70
CA THR A 106 -19.88 -4.87 2.46
C THR A 106 -19.10 -3.57 2.71
N PRO A 107 -18.31 -3.09 1.73
CA PRO A 107 -18.01 -3.75 0.46
C PRO A 107 -17.16 -5.02 0.65
N THR A 108 -17.17 -5.93 -0.33
CA THR A 108 -16.35 -7.15 -0.33
C THR A 108 -14.99 -6.87 -0.96
N VAL A 109 -13.94 -7.58 -0.51
CA VAL A 109 -12.61 -7.52 -1.15
C VAL A 109 -12.67 -8.21 -2.51
N THR A 110 -12.32 -7.48 -3.58
CA THR A 110 -12.24 -8.02 -4.95
C THR A 110 -10.80 -8.36 -5.32
N GLU A 111 -9.83 -7.65 -4.75
CA GLU A 111 -8.42 -7.90 -4.98
C GLU A 111 -7.57 -7.53 -3.75
N GLU A 112 -6.51 -8.29 -3.51
CA GLU A 112 -5.56 -8.07 -2.44
C GLU A 112 -4.14 -8.43 -2.89
N ILE A 113 -3.23 -7.48 -2.77
CA ILE A 113 -1.83 -7.60 -3.16
C ILE A 113 -0.96 -7.21 -1.95
N GLU A 114 -0.29 -8.20 -1.35
CA GLU A 114 0.73 -7.98 -0.31
C GLU A 114 2.09 -7.69 -0.98
N ALA A 115 2.78 -6.65 -0.51
CA ALA A 115 4.10 -6.30 -1.00
C ALA A 115 5.12 -7.42 -0.71
N GLN A 116 5.90 -7.78 -1.72
CA GLN A 116 6.92 -8.84 -1.61
C GLN A 116 8.24 -8.34 -1.03
N SER A 117 8.51 -7.04 -1.16
CA SER A 117 9.73 -6.39 -0.67
C SER A 117 9.51 -4.90 -0.53
N GLY A 118 10.49 -4.25 0.10
CA GLY A 118 10.55 -2.81 0.32
C GLY A 118 10.83 -2.49 1.78
N PHE A 119 10.75 -1.22 2.12
CA PHE A 119 11.05 -0.71 3.44
C PHE A 119 10.00 0.27 3.91
N VAL A 120 9.70 0.19 5.20
CA VAL A 120 9.07 1.26 5.97
C VAL A 120 10.18 2.10 6.57
N LEU A 121 10.05 3.40 6.41
CA LEU A 121 11.00 4.39 6.85
C LEU A 121 10.32 5.28 7.89
N ILE A 122 10.87 5.38 9.09
CA ILE A 122 10.26 6.15 10.18
C ILE A 122 11.26 7.15 10.74
N THR A 123 10.82 8.40 10.87
CA THR A 123 11.53 9.45 11.64
C THR A 123 10.62 9.90 12.77
N THR A 124 11.19 10.02 13.98
CA THR A 124 10.48 10.52 15.16
C THR A 124 11.05 11.86 15.60
N THR A 125 10.18 12.86 15.81
CA THR A 125 10.55 14.16 16.38
C THR A 125 9.76 14.41 17.67
N ALA A 126 10.44 14.85 18.72
CA ALA A 126 9.76 15.23 19.96
C ALA A 126 9.15 16.63 19.84
N LYS A 127 7.89 16.78 20.26
CA LYS A 127 7.19 18.07 20.36
C LYS A 127 6.86 18.36 21.82
N VAL A 128 7.50 19.39 22.36
CA VAL A 128 7.34 19.83 23.75
C VAL A 128 6.42 21.06 23.80
N GLU A 129 5.29 20.92 24.47
CA GLU A 129 4.31 21.98 24.71
C GLU A 129 4.10 22.14 26.22
N GLY A 130 4.82 23.08 26.84
CA GLY A 130 4.82 23.27 28.29
C GLY A 130 5.44 22.07 29.01
N GLU A 131 4.64 21.39 29.84
CA GLU A 131 5.05 20.17 30.56
C GLU A 131 4.69 18.87 29.81
N THR A 132 4.08 18.97 28.62
CA THR A 132 3.68 17.80 27.83
C THR A 132 4.67 17.58 26.69
N THR A 133 5.13 16.34 26.55
CA THR A 133 5.88 15.88 25.37
C THR A 133 4.99 14.97 24.55
N SER A 134 5.02 15.12 23.23
CA SER A 134 4.42 14.22 22.25
C SER A 134 5.46 13.85 21.20
N TYR A 135 5.25 12.74 20.48
CA TYR A 135 6.20 12.24 19.50
C TYR A 135 5.52 12.16 18.14
N GLU A 136 6.05 12.91 17.18
CA GLU A 136 5.58 12.91 15.80
C GLU A 136 6.38 11.91 14.99
N HIS A 137 5.71 10.86 14.50
CA HIS A 137 6.29 9.84 13.64
C HIS A 137 5.89 10.13 12.19
N THR A 138 6.87 10.45 11.36
CA THR A 138 6.69 10.52 9.90
C THR A 138 7.03 9.16 9.31
N ILE A 139 6.07 8.59 8.58
CA ILE A 139 6.15 7.25 7.99
C ILE A 139 6.22 7.38 6.47
N LYS A 140 7.25 6.78 5.88
CA LYS A 140 7.47 6.70 4.44
C LYS A 140 7.65 5.25 3.99
N LEU A 141 7.39 5.03 2.71
CA LEU A 141 7.58 3.75 2.03
C LEU A 141 8.66 3.91 0.95
N SER A 142 9.54 2.92 0.86
CA SER A 142 10.62 2.90 -0.13
C SER A 142 10.74 1.53 -0.78
N GLU A 143 11.03 1.52 -2.09
CA GLU A 143 11.29 0.30 -2.88
C GLU A 143 10.19 -0.78 -2.76
N ILE A 144 8.93 -0.35 -2.60
CA ILE A 144 7.78 -1.25 -2.48
C ILE A 144 7.61 -2.04 -3.77
N SER A 145 7.50 -3.37 -3.64
CA SER A 145 7.28 -4.29 -4.74
C SER A 145 5.92 -4.95 -4.62
N LEU A 146 4.94 -4.46 -5.37
CA LEU A 146 3.62 -5.09 -5.52
C LEU A 146 3.60 -5.91 -6.82
N VAL A 147 3.19 -7.17 -6.72
CA VAL A 147 3.09 -8.09 -7.88
C VAL A 147 1.70 -8.68 -7.88
N ASN A 148 0.93 -8.38 -8.92
CA ASN A 148 -0.38 -8.95 -9.13
C ASN A 148 -0.23 -10.44 -9.49
N LYS A 149 -0.73 -11.32 -8.62
CA LYS A 149 -0.60 -12.78 -8.79
C LYS A 149 -1.44 -13.34 -9.93
N THR A 150 -2.44 -12.59 -10.40
CA THR A 150 -3.37 -13.04 -11.44
C THR A 150 -2.70 -13.04 -12.82
N ASN A 151 -1.86 -12.05 -13.08
CA ASN A 151 -1.19 -11.83 -14.36
C ASN A 151 0.35 -11.77 -14.26
N ASP A 152 0.91 -12.00 -13.06
CA ASP A 152 2.34 -11.90 -12.73
C ASP A 152 2.96 -10.52 -13.07
N GLN A 153 2.14 -9.47 -13.09
CA GLN A 153 2.57 -8.12 -13.42
C GLN A 153 3.06 -7.40 -12.17
N ARG A 154 4.25 -6.80 -12.28
CA ARG A 154 4.79 -5.89 -11.26
C ARG A 154 4.18 -4.51 -11.45
N ILE A 155 3.60 -3.96 -10.39
CA ILE A 155 3.08 -2.60 -10.39
C ILE A 155 4.27 -1.65 -10.15
N THR A 156 4.53 -0.75 -11.10
CA THR A 156 5.72 0.11 -11.09
C THR A 156 5.41 1.59 -10.97
N ASP A 157 4.20 2.04 -11.31
CA ASP A 157 3.73 3.42 -11.08
C ASP A 157 3.05 3.51 -9.71
N LEU A 158 3.88 3.57 -8.67
CA LEU A 158 3.46 3.65 -7.27
C LEU A 158 3.70 5.05 -6.72
N ARG A 159 2.62 5.76 -6.37
CA ARG A 159 2.63 7.05 -5.67
C ARG A 159 2.13 6.86 -4.24
N ILE A 160 3.02 6.26 -3.46
CA ILE A 160 2.73 5.79 -2.09
C ILE A 160 3.88 6.06 -1.12
N ASN A 161 4.95 6.73 -1.56
CA ASN A 161 6.16 6.94 -0.78
C ASN A 161 5.88 7.73 0.51
N ASP A 162 5.02 8.73 0.46
CA ASP A 162 4.61 9.48 1.64
C ASP A 162 3.34 8.85 2.24
N PHE A 163 3.53 7.99 3.24
CA PHE A 163 2.42 7.26 3.86
C PHE A 163 1.64 8.18 4.81
N GLY A 164 2.35 8.97 5.63
CA GLY A 164 1.77 10.04 6.43
C GLY A 164 2.45 10.20 7.78
N THR A 165 1.85 11.03 8.63
CA THR A 165 2.38 11.36 9.96
C THR A 165 1.37 11.03 11.05
N VAL A 166 1.83 10.43 12.14
CA VAL A 166 1.02 10.14 13.34
C VAL A 166 1.71 10.68 14.58
N THR A 167 0.91 10.99 15.61
CA THR A 167 1.43 11.54 16.87
C THR A 167 1.01 10.66 18.04
N THR A 168 1.97 10.20 18.81
CA THR A 168 1.78 9.50 20.08
C THR A 168 2.07 10.46 21.25
N LYS A 169 1.66 10.05 22.46
CA LYS A 169 1.96 10.73 23.72
C LYS A 169 2.81 9.82 24.60
#